data_AF-A0A485AKF7-F1
#
_entry.id   AF-A0A485AKF7-F1
#
_cell.length_a   1.000
_cell.length_b   1.000
_cell.length_c   1.000
_cell.angle_alpha   90.00
_cell.angle_beta   90.00
_cell.angle_gamma   90.00
#
_symmetry.space_group_name_H-M   'P 1'
#
loop_
_entity.id
_entity.type
_entity.pdbx_description
1 polymer ?
#
loop_
_entity_poly.entity_id
_entity_poly.type
_entity_poly.pdbx_seq_one_letter_code
_entity_poly.pdbx_strand_id
1 'polypeptide(L)' 'MADATLAYHKKGSIEYIPFPDKLKGRYQAFTQADLTNLRAAGYDKPFKTVAEGVTEYMAWLNRDA' A
#
# COMPACT_ATOMS: atom_id res chain seq x y z
N MET A 1 -5.44 -1.88 -1.36
CA MET A 1 -5.03 -1.19 -0.11
C MET A 1 -6.26 -0.76 0.66
N ALA A 2 -7.11 0.10 0.09
CA ALA A 2 -8.31 0.59 0.77
C ALA A 2 -9.23 -0.55 1.27
N ASP A 3 -9.45 -1.58 0.46
CA ASP A 3 -10.25 -2.76 0.87
C ASP A 3 -9.69 -3.47 2.11
N ALA A 4 -8.37 -3.61 2.21
CA ALA A 4 -7.72 -4.25 3.35
C ALA A 4 -7.89 -3.42 4.64
N THR A 5 -7.83 -2.09 4.53
CA THR A 5 -8.09 -1.18 5.64
C THR A 5 -9.57 -1.20 6.07
N LEU A 6 -10.51 -1.15 5.12
CA LEU A 6 -11.94 -1.23 5.40
C LEU A 6 -12.31 -2.57 6.04
N ALA A 7 -11.71 -3.67 5.58
CA ALA A 7 -11.89 -4.99 6.18
C ALA A 7 -11.38 -5.04 7.62
N TYR A 8 -10.22 -4.43 7.92
CA TYR A 8 -9.69 -4.35 9.28
C TYR A 8 -10.64 -3.59 10.22
N HIS A 9 -11.11 -2.41 9.81
CA HIS A 9 -12.00 -1.59 10.64
C HIS A 9 -13.46 -2.05 10.64
N LYS A 10 -13.86 -2.95 9.74
CA LYS A 10 -15.22 -3.49 9.56
C LYS A 10 -16.30 -2.42 9.33
N LYS A 11 -15.91 -1.23 8.85
CA LYS A 11 -16.80 -0.09 8.58
C LYS A 11 -16.16 0.89 7.60
N GLY A 12 -16.98 1.77 7.04
CA GLY A 12 -16.58 2.84 6.13
C GLY A 12 -16.92 2.54 4.66
N SER A 13 -16.82 3.57 3.82
CA SER A 13 -17.03 3.52 2.38
C SER A 13 -15.99 4.37 1.66
N ILE A 14 -15.74 4.10 0.38
CA ILE A 14 -14.82 4.88 -0.45
C ILE A 14 -15.58 6.05 -1.08
N GLU A 15 -15.11 7.26 -0.83
CA GLU A 15 -15.51 8.47 -1.54
C GLU A 15 -14.41 8.85 -2.54
N TYR A 16 -14.77 9.05 -3.80
CA TYR A 16 -13.85 9.51 -4.83
C TYR A 16 -13.91 11.03 -4.94
N ILE A 17 -12.77 11.67 -4.78
CA ILE A 17 -12.63 13.13 -4.92
C ILE A 17 -12.09 13.50 -6.32
N PRO A 18 -12.32 14.75 -6.79
CA PRO A 18 -11.70 15.22 -8.02
C PRO A 18 -10.17 15.10 -7.98
N PHE A 19 -9.58 14.65 -9.08
CA PHE A 19 -8.13 14.51 -9.18
C PHE A 19 -7.43 15.88 -9.00
N PRO A 20 -6.46 16.03 -8.08
CA PRO A 20 -5.85 17.33 -7.78
C PRO A 20 -5.17 17.96 -9.00
N ASP A 21 -5.52 19.21 -9.34
CA ASP A 21 -4.99 19.90 -10.52
C ASP A 21 -3.46 19.97 -10.54
N LYS A 22 -2.84 20.25 -9.39
CA LYS A 22 -1.38 20.36 -9.25
C LYS A 22 -0.61 19.06 -9.54
N LEU A 23 -1.29 17.91 -9.52
CA LEU A 23 -0.68 16.61 -9.81
C LEU A 23 -0.86 16.20 -11.29
N LYS A 24 -1.65 16.94 -12.07
CA LYS A 24 -1.84 16.66 -13.49
C LYS A 24 -0.50 16.82 -14.22
N GLY A 25 -0.14 15.82 -15.03
CA GLY A 25 1.15 15.75 -15.71
C GLY A 25 2.34 15.38 -14.83
N ARG A 26 2.15 15.14 -13.52
CA ARG A 26 3.22 14.75 -12.58
C ARG A 26 2.91 13.47 -11.80
N TYR A 27 1.72 12.92 -11.98
CA TYR A 27 1.28 11.73 -11.26
C TYR A 27 1.63 10.46 -12.02
N GLN A 28 2.30 9.55 -11.33
CA GLN A 28 2.57 8.23 -11.87
C GLN A 28 1.36 7.33 -11.63
N ALA A 29 0.62 7.03 -12.71
CA ALA A 29 -0.56 6.17 -12.63
C ALA A 29 -0.24 4.69 -12.37
N PHE A 30 0.99 4.26 -12.67
CA PHE A 30 1.43 2.88 -12.48
C PHE A 30 2.91 2.80 -12.12
N THR A 31 3.24 1.99 -11.11
CA THR A 31 4.61 1.72 -10.68
C THR A 31 4.80 0.23 -10.45
N GLN A 32 5.90 -0.34 -10.93
CA GLN A 32 6.30 -1.70 -10.59
C GLN A 32 7.83 -1.75 -10.52
N ALA A 33 8.37 -2.27 -9.41
CA ALA A 33 9.80 -2.38 -9.25
C ALA A 33 10.34 -3.56 -10.08
N ASP A 34 11.42 -3.31 -10.83
CA ASP A 34 12.27 -4.38 -11.35
C ASP A 34 13.23 -4.82 -10.24
N LEU A 35 13.09 -6.07 -9.80
CA LEU A 35 13.88 -6.63 -8.70
C LEU A 35 15.16 -7.32 -9.18
N THR A 36 15.47 -7.33 -10.47
CA THR A 36 16.60 -8.08 -11.06
C THR A 36 17.90 -7.80 -10.34
N ASN A 37 18.27 -6.53 -10.17
CA ASN A 37 19.52 -6.14 -9.50
C ASN A 37 19.50 -6.45 -7.99
N LEU A 38 18.35 -6.29 -7.33
CA LEU A 38 18.21 -6.63 -5.92
C LEU A 38 18.45 -8.12 -5.68
N ARG A 39 17.89 -8.97 -6.55
CA ARG A 39 18.07 -10.43 -6.47
C ARG A 39 19.50 -10.83 -6.84
N ALA A 40 20.08 -10.22 -7.87
CA ALA A 40 21.47 -10.47 -8.27
C ALA A 40 22.49 -10.07 -7.18
N ALA A 41 22.18 -9.05 -6.38
CA ALA A 41 23.00 -8.65 -5.22
C ALA A 41 22.94 -9.65 -4.04
N GLY A 42 22.10 -10.68 -4.11
CA GLY A 42 22.02 -11.77 -3.13
C GLY A 42 20.85 -11.66 -2.14
N TYR A 43 19.94 -10.69 -2.28
CA TYR A 43 18.76 -10.62 -1.42
C TYR A 43 17.65 -11.54 -1.94
N ASP A 44 17.38 -12.63 -1.22
CA ASP A 44 16.48 -13.72 -1.62
C ASP A 44 15.14 -13.73 -0.87
N LYS A 45 14.99 -12.92 0.18
CA LYS A 45 13.78 -12.94 1.03
C LYS A 45 12.53 -12.44 0.28
N PRO A 46 11.34 -12.96 0.64
CA PRO A 46 10.08 -12.46 0.09
C PRO A 46 9.75 -11.05 0.62
N PHE A 47 8.88 -10.35 -0.11
CA PHE A 47 8.23 -9.13 0.36
C PHE A 47 6.81 -9.46 0.81
N LYS A 48 6.34 -8.79 1.86
CA LYS A 48 4.92 -8.86 2.26
C LYS A 48 4.05 -8.30 1.14
N THR A 49 2.89 -8.91 0.95
CA THR A 49 1.85 -8.40 0.08
C THR A 49 1.18 -7.15 0.70
N VAL A 50 0.40 -6.43 -0.10
CA VAL A 50 -0.37 -5.28 0.40
C VAL A 50 -1.36 -5.71 1.48
N ALA A 51 -2.01 -6.86 1.34
CA ALA A 51 -2.98 -7.35 2.33
C ALA A 51 -2.31 -7.62 3.68
N GLU A 52 -1.22 -8.40 3.68
CA GLU A 52 -0.45 -8.72 4.89
C GLU A 52 0.09 -7.46 5.56
N GLY A 53 0.76 -6.60 4.79
CA GLY A 53 1.37 -5.38 5.30
C GLY A 53 0.36 -4.38 5.86
N VAL A 54 -0.77 -4.17 5.16
CA VAL A 54 -1.82 -3.25 5.63
C VAL A 54 -2.49 -3.78 6.90
N THR A 55 -2.82 -5.07 6.98
CA THR A 55 -3.45 -5.65 8.17
C THR A 55 -2.54 -5.54 9.40
N GLU A 56 -1.27 -5.87 9.27
CA GLU A 56 -0.29 -5.75 10.35
C GLU A 56 -0.08 -4.29 10.77
N TYR A 57 -0.01 -3.39 9.79
CA TYR A 57 0.16 -1.96 10.07
C TYR A 57 -1.06 -1.37 10.80
N MET A 58 -2.28 -1.76 10.41
CA MET A 58 -3.49 -1.33 11.13
C MET A 58 -3.52 -1.88 12.56
N ALA A 59 -3.09 -3.14 12.78
CA ALA A 59 -2.95 -3.69 14.13
C ALA A 59 -1.98 -2.88 14.99
N TRP A 60 -0.84 -2.46 14.42
CA TRP A 60 0.12 -1.60 15.11
C TRP A 60 -0.45 -0.20 15.42
N LEU A 61 -1.18 0.41 14.48
CA LEU A 61 -1.76 1.76 14.64
C LEU A 61 -2.87 1.82 15.70
N ASN A 62 -3.57 0.71 15.97
CA ASN A 62 -4.72 0.65 16.88
C ASN A 62 -4.40 -0.11 18.18
N ARG A 63 -3.12 -0.33 18.47
CA ARG A 63 -2.65 -0.93 19.72
C ARG A 63 -2.82 0.06 20.87
N ASP A 64 -3.42 -0.38 21.98
CA ASP A 64 -3.40 0.35 23.24
C ASP A 64 -1.96 0.44 23.79
N ALA A 65 -1.65 1.56 24.46
CA ALA A 65 -0.32 1.86 24.99
C ALA A 65 0.12 0.86 26.08
#